data_AF-A0A1A3MM15-F1
#
_entry.id   AF-A0A1A3MM15-F1
#
_cell.length_a   1.000
_cell.length_b   1.000
_cell.length_c   1.000
_cell.angle_alpha   90.00
_cell.angle_beta   90.00
_cell.angle_gamma   90.00
#
_symmetry.space_group_name_H-M   'P 1'
#
loop_
_entity.id
_entity.type
_entity.pdbx_description
1 polymer ?
#
loop_
_entity_poly.entity_id
_entity_poly.type
_entity_poly.pdbx_seq_one_letter_code
_entity_poly.pdbx_strand_id
1 'polypeptide(L)'
;MPAEKIEVSTPNFGCGGERCHDAAGSVRKAAEHLGDAPSSGIFGGHAEAQQFHTALDAAHRAHQDDLYGHHTALKLLAAKASTAKQMFTYTDEAGADSLESAAAAFDQ
;
A
#
# COMPACT_ATOMS: atom_id res chain seq x y z
N MET A 1 -2.28 -33.14 -2.95
CA MET A 1 -1.52 -31.88 -2.91
C MET A 1 -0.92 -31.78 -1.51
N PRO A 2 0.40 -31.92 -1.32
CA PRO A 2 1.01 -31.68 -0.01
C PRO A 2 0.80 -30.21 0.38
N ALA A 3 0.40 -29.95 1.62
CA ALA A 3 0.22 -28.59 2.13
C ALA A 3 1.57 -27.86 2.06
N GLU A 4 1.62 -26.79 1.28
CA GLU A 4 2.76 -25.90 1.24
C GLU A 4 2.97 -25.34 2.65
N LYS A 5 4.17 -25.51 3.20
CA LYS A 5 4.52 -25.00 4.53
C LYS A 5 4.59 -23.48 4.44
N ILE A 6 3.53 -22.80 4.87
CA ILE A 6 3.52 -21.34 4.96
C ILE A 6 4.35 -20.93 6.16
N GLU A 7 5.57 -20.45 5.90
CA GLU A 7 6.40 -19.83 6.93
C GLU A 7 6.05 -18.34 7.05
N VAL A 8 5.65 -17.95 8.26
CA VAL A 8 5.21 -16.59 8.60
C VAL A 8 6.38 -15.86 9.24
N SER A 9 6.81 -14.74 8.64
CA SER A 9 7.92 -13.93 9.15
C SER A 9 7.43 -12.54 9.56
N THR A 10 7.36 -12.28 10.88
CA THR A 10 6.93 -10.98 11.43
C THR A 10 7.84 -9.80 11.04
N PRO A 11 9.19 -9.96 10.91
CA PRO A 11 10.03 -8.89 10.36
C PRO A 11 9.69 -8.53 8.91
N ASN A 12 9.39 -9.53 8.08
CA ASN A 12 9.04 -9.31 6.67
C ASN A 12 7.70 -8.57 6.54
N PHE A 13 6.72 -8.85 7.40
CA PHE A 13 5.48 -8.06 7.44
C PHE A 13 5.74 -6.60 7.81
N GLY A 14 6.61 -6.33 8.79
CA GLY A 14 6.98 -4.97 9.16
C GLY A 14 7.62 -4.22 7.99
N CYS A 15 8.66 -4.80 7.41
CA CYS A 15 9.38 -4.17 6.29
C CYS A 15 8.47 -3.99 5.05
N GLY A 16 7.64 -4.99 4.73
CA GLY A 16 6.68 -4.90 3.62
C GLY A 16 5.63 -3.80 3.87
N GLY A 17 5.13 -3.69 5.10
CA GLY A 17 4.18 -2.65 5.50
C GLY A 17 4.74 -1.24 5.36
N GLU A 18 5.98 -1.02 5.83
CA GLU A 18 6.69 0.26 5.69
C GLU A 18 6.89 0.64 4.21
N ARG A 19 7.35 -0.31 3.38
CA ARG A 19 7.51 -0.08 1.93
C ARG A 19 6.18 0.27 1.27
N CYS A 20 5.08 -0.38 1.64
CA CYS A 20 3.76 -0.06 1.12
C CYS A 20 3.32 1.35 1.55
N HIS A 21 3.59 1.74 2.79
CA HIS A 21 3.29 3.07 3.29
C HIS A 21 4.07 4.15 2.51
N ASP A 22 5.37 3.96 2.29
CA ASP A 22 6.22 4.90 1.56
C ASP A 22 5.83 5.00 0.07
N ALA A 23 5.50 3.86 -0.54
CA ALA A 23 4.96 3.81 -1.89
C ALA A 23 3.63 4.57 -1.98
N ALA A 24 2.72 4.39 -1.00
CA ALA A 24 1.48 5.14 -0.95
C ALA A 24 1.74 6.66 -0.87
N GLY A 25 2.70 7.09 -0.06
CA GLY A 25 3.09 8.50 0.02
C GLY A 25 3.61 9.06 -1.30
N SER A 26 4.44 8.28 -2.00
CA SER A 26 5.00 8.64 -3.30
C SER A 26 3.92 8.75 -4.38
N VAL A 27 3.00 7.78 -4.44
CA VAL A 27 1.88 7.77 -5.38
C VAL A 27 0.93 8.95 -5.14
N ARG A 28 0.65 9.31 -3.88
CA ARG A 28 -0.17 10.50 -3.58
C ARG A 28 0.49 11.77 -4.11
N LYS A 29 1.79 11.95 -3.85
CA LYS A 29 2.54 13.11 -4.38
C LYS A 29 2.53 13.16 -5.90
N ALA A 30 2.60 11.99 -6.56
CA ALA A 30 2.48 11.91 -8.01
C ALA A 30 1.09 12.34 -8.49
N ALA A 31 0.02 11.91 -7.81
CA ALA A 31 -1.35 12.34 -8.11
C ALA A 31 -1.53 13.86 -7.94
N GLU A 32 -1.01 14.42 -6.84
CA GLU A 32 -1.01 15.86 -6.58
C GLU A 32 -0.24 16.64 -7.65
N HIS A 33 0.93 16.15 -8.07
CA HIS A 33 1.73 16.80 -9.11
C HIS A 33 1.09 16.72 -10.50
N LEU A 34 0.44 15.60 -10.81
CA LEU A 34 -0.32 15.46 -12.05
C LEU A 34 -1.56 16.36 -12.06
N GLY A 35 -2.00 16.81 -10.88
CA GLY A 35 -3.02 17.85 -10.65
C GLY A 35 -2.82 19.13 -11.45
N ASP A 36 -1.57 19.50 -11.72
CA ASP A 36 -1.20 20.67 -12.54
C ASP A 36 -1.42 20.35 -14.04
N ALA A 37 -2.68 20.40 -14.46
CA ALA A 37 -3.03 20.23 -15.86
C ALA A 37 -2.38 21.34 -16.72
N PRO A 38 -1.86 21.02 -17.92
CA PRO A 38 -1.25 22.00 -18.80
C PRO A 38 -2.27 23.04 -19.26
N SER A 39 -1.84 24.30 -19.29
CA SER A 39 -2.69 25.43 -19.67
C SER A 39 -3.18 25.31 -21.12
N SER A 40 -4.47 25.55 -21.34
CA SER A 40 -5.06 25.63 -22.67
C SER A 40 -4.63 26.90 -23.39
N GLY A 41 -4.67 26.89 -24.73
CA GLY A 41 -4.53 28.11 -25.54
C GLY A 41 -3.11 28.44 -26.01
N ILE A 42 -2.11 27.61 -25.69
CA ILE A 42 -0.74 27.70 -26.26
C ILE A 42 -0.72 27.62 -27.80
N PHE A 43 -1.73 26.99 -28.39
CA PHE A 43 -1.91 26.92 -29.84
C PHE A 43 -3.05 27.82 -30.34
N GLY A 44 -3.53 28.79 -29.57
CA GLY A 44 -4.65 29.65 -29.95
C GLY A 44 -6.01 28.92 -30.03
N GLY A 45 -6.93 29.43 -30.86
CA GLY A 45 -8.32 28.94 -30.98
C GLY A 45 -8.54 27.87 -32.04
N HIS A 46 -7.49 27.13 -32.44
CA HIS A 46 -7.63 26.04 -33.41
C HIS A 46 -8.47 24.90 -32.81
N ALA A 47 -9.42 24.39 -33.59
CA ALA A 47 -10.37 23.37 -33.12
C ALA A 47 -9.63 22.07 -32.71
N GLU A 48 -8.59 21.70 -33.45
CA GLU A 48 -7.76 20.53 -33.21
C GLU A 48 -6.98 20.66 -31.88
N ALA A 49 -6.50 21.87 -31.57
CA ALA A 49 -5.81 22.15 -30.32
C ALA A 49 -6.76 22.03 -29.12
N GLN A 50 -8.02 22.46 -29.26
CA GLN A 50 -9.04 22.33 -28.22
C GLN A 50 -9.42 20.86 -27.99
N GLN A 51 -9.54 20.07 -29.07
CA GLN A 51 -9.82 18.64 -28.98
C GLN A 51 -8.67 17.89 -28.29
N PHE A 52 -7.42 18.18 -28.67
CA PHE A 52 -6.24 17.62 -28.02
C PHE A 52 -6.18 17.98 -26.54
N HIS A 53 -6.38 19.25 -26.18
CA HIS A 53 -6.38 19.70 -24.79
C HIS A 53 -7.45 18.97 -23.97
N THR A 54 -8.66 18.82 -24.51
CA THR A 54 -9.76 18.10 -23.85
C THR A 54 -9.41 16.63 -23.61
N ALA A 55 -8.82 15.96 -24.61
CA ALA A 55 -8.40 14.56 -24.48
C ALA A 55 -7.27 14.40 -23.44
N LEU A 56 -6.31 15.32 -23.44
CA LEU A 56 -5.20 15.32 -22.49
C LEU A 56 -5.68 15.57 -21.06
N ASP A 57 -6.60 16.52 -20.87
CA ASP A 57 -7.21 16.83 -19.59
C ASP A 57 -8.03 15.64 -19.05
N ALA A 58 -8.78 14.95 -19.91
CA ALA A 58 -9.48 13.72 -19.56
C ALA A 58 -8.50 12.60 -19.14
N ALA A 59 -7.40 12.42 -19.89
CA ALA A 59 -6.37 11.44 -19.56
C ALA A 59 -5.66 11.77 -18.24
N HIS A 60 -5.35 13.04 -17.97
CA HIS A 60 -4.77 13.48 -16.71
C HIS A 60 -5.69 13.18 -15.51
N ARG A 61 -6.98 13.53 -15.60
CA ARG A 61 -7.94 13.22 -14.53
C ARG A 61 -8.05 11.72 -14.29
N ALA A 62 -8.17 10.93 -15.35
CA ALA A 62 -8.25 9.47 -15.23
C ALA A 62 -7.01 8.90 -14.53
N HIS A 63 -5.81 9.39 -14.88
CA HIS A 63 -4.59 8.90 -14.25
C HIS A 63 -4.43 9.41 -12.81
N GLN A 64 -4.90 10.61 -12.48
CA GLN A 64 -4.97 11.08 -11.09
C GLN A 64 -5.87 10.17 -10.23
N ASP A 65 -7.05 9.81 -10.75
CA ASP A 65 -7.99 8.92 -10.04
C ASP A 65 -7.39 7.53 -9.79
N ASP A 66 -6.70 6.96 -10.79
CA ASP A 66 -5.99 5.69 -10.65
C ASP A 66 -4.89 5.76 -9.57
N LEU A 67 -4.11 6.85 -9.55
CA LEU A 67 -3.07 7.06 -8.53
C LEU A 67 -3.68 7.19 -7.14
N TYR A 68 -4.79 7.91 -6.97
CA TYR A 68 -5.50 7.94 -5.69
C TYR A 68 -6.02 6.56 -5.27
N GLY A 69 -6.54 5.77 -6.22
CA GLY A 69 -6.92 4.38 -5.98
C GLY A 69 -5.75 3.51 -5.48
N HIS A 70 -4.59 3.62 -6.12
CA HIS A 70 -3.36 2.95 -5.70
C HIS A 70 -2.88 3.40 -4.33
N HIS A 71 -2.93 4.71 -4.03
CA HIS A 71 -2.62 5.23 -2.70
C HIS A 71 -3.48 4.55 -1.62
N THR A 72 -4.79 4.47 -1.83
CA THR A 72 -5.71 3.82 -0.88
C THR A 72 -5.40 2.34 -0.71
N ALA A 73 -5.15 1.61 -1.81
CA ALA A 73 -4.83 0.19 -1.76
C ALA A 73 -3.53 -0.09 -1.00
N LEU A 74 -2.47 0.69 -1.26
CA LEU A 74 -1.18 0.56 -0.59
C LEU A 74 -1.25 0.91 0.90
N LYS A 75 -2.00 1.96 1.28
CA LYS A 75 -2.25 2.26 2.70
C LYS A 75 -2.99 1.12 3.41
N LEU A 76 -3.99 0.54 2.75
CA LEU A 76 -4.72 -0.60 3.31
C LEU A 76 -3.80 -1.81 3.49
N LEU A 77 -2.94 -2.09 2.52
CA LEU A 77 -1.98 -3.19 2.60
C LEU A 77 -0.96 -2.97 3.74
N ALA A 78 -0.45 -1.76 3.89
CA ALA A 78 0.43 -1.39 5.00
C ALA A 78 -0.24 -1.60 6.37
N ALA A 79 -1.51 -1.18 6.51
CA ALA A 79 -2.28 -1.40 7.74
C ALA A 79 -2.46 -2.90 8.03
N LYS A 80 -2.84 -3.70 7.03
CA LYS A 80 -2.99 -5.15 7.17
C LYS A 80 -1.68 -5.83 7.57
N ALA A 81 -0.55 -5.43 6.98
CA ALA A 81 0.75 -5.97 7.33
C ALA A 81 1.14 -5.64 8.78
N SER A 82 0.84 -4.42 9.24
CA SER A 82 1.04 -4.02 10.65
C SER A 82 0.18 -4.84 11.61
N THR A 83 -1.11 -5.02 11.31
CA THR A 83 -2.01 -5.87 12.10
C THR A 83 -1.54 -7.32 12.12
N ALA A 84 -1.16 -7.88 10.97
CA ALA A 84 -0.65 -9.24 10.89
C ALA A 84 0.60 -9.43 11.75
N LYS A 85 1.56 -8.50 11.67
CA LYS A 85 2.76 -8.50 12.51
C LYS A 85 2.39 -8.57 14.00
N GLN A 86 1.49 -7.70 14.47
CA GLN A 86 1.05 -7.67 15.87
C GLN A 86 0.41 -9.00 16.32
N MET A 87 -0.51 -9.52 15.50
CA MET A 87 -1.21 -10.77 15.82
C MET A 87 -0.26 -11.96 15.90
N PHE A 88 0.67 -12.08 14.96
CA PHE A 88 1.64 -13.17 14.97
C PHE A 88 2.65 -13.05 16.11
N THR A 89 3.15 -11.84 16.42
CA THR A 89 4.01 -11.63 17.58
C THR A 89 3.31 -12.01 18.87
N TYR A 90 2.08 -11.53 19.08
CA TYR A 90 1.31 -11.87 20.28
C TYR A 90 1.06 -13.38 20.41
N THR A 91 0.74 -14.05 19.30
CA THR A 91 0.48 -15.50 19.31
C THR A 91 1.75 -16.28 19.64
N ASP A 92 2.91 -15.85 19.13
CA ASP A 92 4.21 -16.46 19.39
C ASP A 92 4.61 -16.31 20.87
N GLU A 93 4.49 -15.09 21.42
CA GLU A 93 4.77 -14.79 22.82
C GLU A 93 3.85 -15.60 23.77
N ALA A 94 2.53 -15.59 23.53
CA ALA A 94 1.59 -16.36 24.35
C ALA A 94 1.83 -17.88 24.28
N GLY A 95 2.28 -18.38 23.12
CA GLY A 95 2.68 -19.77 22.95
C GLY A 95 3.93 -20.11 23.76
N ALA A 96 4.95 -19.26 23.71
CA ALA A 96 6.17 -19.40 24.49
C ALA A 96 5.89 -19.41 26.00
N ASP A 97 5.09 -18.46 26.49
CA ASP A 97 4.69 -18.36 27.90
C ASP A 97 3.95 -19.63 28.37
N SER A 98 3.07 -20.17 27.52
CA SER A 98 2.34 -21.40 27.82
C SER A 98 3.26 -22.62 27.89
N LEU A 99 4.28 -22.70 27.03
CA LEU A 99 5.25 -23.80 27.04
C LEU A 99 6.18 -23.71 28.26
N GLU A 100 6.64 -22.52 28.61
CA GLU A 100 7.46 -22.29 29.80
C GLU A 100 6.66 -22.63 31.08
N SER A 101 5.40 -22.20 31.15
CA SER A 101 4.50 -22.56 32.25
C SER A 101 4.28 -24.07 32.37
N ALA A 102 4.10 -24.77 31.24
CA ALA A 102 3.94 -26.22 31.23
C ALA A 102 5.24 -26.93 31.67
N ALA A 103 6.40 -26.50 31.19
CA ALA A 103 7.70 -27.04 31.59
C ALA A 103 7.93 -26.90 33.11
N ALA A 104 7.67 -25.70 33.65
CA ALA A 104 7.80 -25.44 35.10
C ALA A 104 6.83 -26.27 35.97
N ALA A 105 5.69 -26.71 35.42
CA ALA A 105 4.76 -27.60 36.11
C ALA A 105 5.22 -29.07 36.10
N PHE A 106 6.02 -29.50 35.12
CA PHE A 106 6.60 -30.84 35.09
C PHE A 106 7.83 -30.99 35.99
N ASP A 107 8.52 -29.89 36.29
CA ASP A 107 9.69 -29.86 37.16
C ASP A 107 9.35 -29.73 38.67
N GLN A 108 8.06 -29.72 39.02
CA GLN A 108 7.52 -29.71 40.40
C GLN A 108 7.04 -31.09 40.84
#